data_AF-A0A9D8TQY7-F1
#
_entry.id   AF-A0A9D8TQY7-F1
#
_cell.length_a   1.000
_cell.length_b   1.000
_cell.length_c   1.000
_cell.angle_alpha   90.00
_cell.angle_beta   90.00
_cell.angle_gamma   90.00
#
_symmetry.space_group_name_H-M   'P 1'
#
loop_
_entity.id
_entity.type
_entity.pdbx_description
1 polymer ?
#
loop_
_entity_poly.entity_id
_entity_poly.type
_entity_poly.pdbx_seq_one_letter_code
_entity_poly.pdbx_strand_id
1 'polypeptide(L)'
;MKRLTVLLLLLAILATGLASCGPKKPATTETTTENESEYTTDKDVDKGREVRALPASDRSFKIEMSDFRNAEKDSKNDIYLAGPDAREGVSSIGQKIYDRNKRAEELLGVSVEYLYWDQYGWEAQAPEIYKLVSTKAADAPDVFVNMIFDLGNATMQGCFKDLWSIPGSYFDFNAEGWMTDWMKNMSLTGDRAYILAGDYFLDLVRAFGVLPFNATMMDANASKLAPALFGATLAAGETMSQRFFDFV
;
A
#
# COMPACT_ATOMS: atom_id res chain seq x y z
N MET A 1 -14.29 -61.45 13.62
CA MET A 1 -13.12 -61.35 12.73
C MET A 1 -12.86 -59.93 12.19
N LYS A 2 -13.84 -59.17 11.70
CA LYS A 2 -13.62 -57.80 11.17
C LYS A 2 -13.21 -56.72 12.20
N ARG A 3 -13.47 -56.94 13.51
CA ARG A 3 -13.07 -56.01 14.59
C ARG A 3 -11.64 -56.22 15.09
N LEU A 4 -11.05 -57.41 14.86
CA LEU A 4 -9.64 -57.67 15.21
C LEU A 4 -8.69 -57.07 14.17
N THR A 5 -9.10 -57.04 12.90
CA THR A 5 -8.28 -56.52 11.79
C THR A 5 -8.09 -55.00 11.87
N VAL A 6 -9.11 -54.26 12.33
CA VAL A 6 -9.03 -52.80 12.51
C VAL A 6 -8.12 -52.42 13.68
N LEU A 7 -8.09 -53.22 14.76
CA LEU A 7 -7.21 -52.98 15.89
C LEU A 7 -5.73 -53.24 15.53
N LEU A 8 -5.46 -54.25 14.71
CA LEU A 8 -4.11 -54.56 14.21
C LEU A 8 -3.57 -53.51 13.22
N LEU A 9 -4.45 -52.88 12.42
CA LEU A 9 -4.06 -51.77 11.54
C LEU A 9 -3.77 -50.46 12.30
N LEU A 10 -4.52 -50.18 13.37
CA LEU A 10 -4.25 -49.02 14.24
C LEU A 10 -2.95 -49.19 15.05
N LEU A 11 -2.64 -50.41 15.51
CA LEU A 11 -1.39 -50.68 16.22
C LEU A 11 -0.14 -50.56 15.33
N ALA A 12 -0.27 -50.85 14.02
CA ALA A 12 0.84 -50.77 13.07
C ALA A 12 1.22 -49.31 12.72
N ILE A 13 0.29 -48.37 12.79
CA ILE A 13 0.53 -46.94 12.50
C ILE A 13 1.16 -46.23 13.72
N LEU A 14 0.88 -46.71 14.94
CA LEU A 14 1.49 -46.18 16.17
C LEU A 14 2.92 -46.66 16.42
N ALA A 15 3.38 -47.72 15.72
CA ALA A 15 4.71 -48.30 15.92
C ALA A 15 5.84 -47.64 15.11
N THR A 16 5.54 -46.70 14.19
CA THR A 16 6.57 -46.01 13.37
C THR A 16 7.05 -44.68 13.97
N GLY A 17 6.61 -44.32 15.19
CA GLY A 17 6.96 -43.04 15.83
C GLY A 17 8.16 -43.06 16.81
N LEU A 18 8.83 -44.20 17.02
CA LEU A 18 9.81 -44.35 18.11
C LEU A 18 11.20 -44.87 17.69
N ALA A 19 11.60 -44.66 16.43
CA ALA A 19 12.95 -45.01 15.96
C ALA A 19 13.63 -43.84 15.25
N SER A 20 13.90 -42.75 15.98
CA SER A 20 15.01 -41.85 15.66
C SER A 20 15.53 -41.16 16.93
N CYS A 21 16.17 -41.94 17.79
CA CYS A 21 17.11 -41.46 18.79
C CYS A 21 18.47 -42.08 18.47
N GLY A 22 19.22 -41.44 17.58
CA GLY A 22 20.65 -41.69 17.42
C GLY A 22 21.44 -41.10 18.60
N PRO A 23 22.66 -41.61 18.89
CA PRO A 23 23.43 -41.21 20.06
C PRO A 23 23.85 -39.73 20.00
N LYS A 24 23.70 -39.04 21.14
CA LYS A 24 24.16 -37.68 21.40
C LYS A 24 25.64 -37.52 21.02
N LYS A 25 25.91 -36.80 19.93
CA LYS A 25 27.12 -35.96 19.80
C LYS A 25 26.81 -34.62 20.49
N PRO A 26 27.78 -34.02 21.21
CA PRO A 26 27.55 -32.74 21.88
C PRO A 26 27.18 -31.70 20.83
N ALA A 27 26.01 -31.10 20.98
CA ALA A 27 25.67 -29.91 20.23
C ALA A 27 26.65 -28.82 20.66
N THR A 28 27.51 -28.39 19.74
CA THR A 28 28.13 -27.07 19.81
C THR A 28 26.98 -26.09 19.98
N THR A 29 26.94 -25.42 21.13
CA THR A 29 26.11 -24.23 21.32
C THR A 29 26.67 -23.14 20.41
N GLU A 30 26.30 -23.16 19.15
CA GLU A 30 26.20 -21.91 18.40
C GLU A 30 24.94 -21.25 18.93
N THR A 31 25.14 -20.44 19.97
CA THR A 31 24.23 -19.35 20.29
C THR A 31 24.21 -18.48 19.04
N THR A 32 23.27 -18.76 18.13
CA THR A 32 22.79 -17.71 17.23
C THR A 32 22.05 -16.75 18.14
N THR A 33 22.81 -15.82 18.70
CA THR A 33 22.28 -14.56 19.18
C THR A 33 21.46 -14.05 18.00
N GLU A 34 20.14 -14.10 18.12
CA GLU A 34 19.31 -13.16 17.39
C GLU A 34 19.87 -11.80 17.79
N ASN A 35 20.73 -11.26 16.94
CA ASN A 35 20.90 -9.83 16.85
C ASN A 35 19.51 -9.35 16.44
N GLU A 36 18.67 -9.12 17.45
CA GLU A 36 17.69 -8.07 17.44
C GLU A 36 18.42 -6.91 16.79
N SER A 37 18.10 -6.64 15.53
CA SER A 37 18.59 -5.45 14.87
C SER A 37 18.01 -4.34 15.72
N GLU A 38 18.82 -3.89 16.67
CA GLU A 38 18.65 -2.64 17.35
C GLU A 38 18.43 -1.66 16.21
N TYR A 39 17.18 -1.27 15.99
CA TYR A 39 16.90 -0.01 15.35
C TYR A 39 17.58 0.97 16.28
N THR A 40 18.84 1.26 15.99
CA THR A 40 19.45 2.50 16.41
C THR A 40 18.43 3.53 15.95
N THR A 41 17.68 4.06 16.90
CA THR A 41 16.95 5.29 16.68
C THR A 41 18.07 6.27 16.44
N ASP A 42 18.48 6.38 15.18
CA ASP A 42 19.34 7.44 14.74
C ASP A 42 18.54 8.69 15.04
N LYS A 43 18.91 9.33 16.16
CA LYS A 43 18.26 10.54 16.64
C LYS A 43 18.62 11.74 15.74
N ASP A 44 19.28 11.50 14.60
CA ASP A 44 19.74 12.50 13.64
C ASP A 44 19.21 12.27 12.20
N VAL A 45 18.00 11.74 12.01
CA VAL A 45 17.26 11.90 10.73
C VAL A 45 16.50 13.23 10.66
N ASP A 46 16.91 14.23 11.44
CA ASP A 46 16.54 15.63 11.17
C ASP A 46 17.69 16.31 10.42
N LYS A 47 17.90 15.90 9.15
CA LYS A 47 18.50 16.82 8.18
C LYS A 47 17.47 17.87 7.73
N GLY A 48 16.58 18.29 8.62
CA GLY A 48 16.25 19.68 8.92
C GLY A 48 16.13 20.59 7.72
N ARG A 49 15.30 20.23 6.74
CA ARG A 49 14.74 21.27 5.88
C ARG A 49 13.80 22.04 6.77
N GLU A 50 14.09 23.33 7.00
CA GLU A 50 13.22 24.19 7.81
C GLU A 50 11.80 24.12 7.25
N VAL A 51 10.90 23.48 8.00
CA VAL A 51 9.47 23.46 7.68
C VAL A 51 8.95 24.85 7.98
N ARG A 52 8.78 25.64 6.92
CA ARG A 52 8.22 26.98 7.04
C ARG A 52 6.73 26.87 7.26
N ALA A 53 6.25 27.40 8.38
CA ALA A 53 4.81 27.54 8.62
C ALA A 53 4.15 28.26 7.43
N LEU A 54 2.99 27.76 7.03
CA LEU A 54 2.20 28.41 6.00
C LEU A 54 1.61 29.70 6.57
N PRO A 55 1.31 30.70 5.71
CA PRO A 55 0.57 31.87 6.15
C PRO A 55 -0.72 31.44 6.84
N ALA A 56 -1.04 32.07 7.98
CA ALA A 56 -2.27 31.81 8.69
C ALA A 56 -3.47 31.93 7.73
N SER A 57 -4.30 30.89 7.71
CA SER A 57 -5.46 30.76 6.84
C SER A 57 -6.58 30.12 7.64
N ASP A 58 -7.79 30.67 7.53
CA ASP A 58 -8.99 30.09 8.14
C ASP A 58 -9.50 28.85 7.36
N ARG A 59 -8.87 28.52 6.23
CA ARG A 59 -9.19 27.37 5.40
C ARG A 59 -8.48 26.11 5.90
N SER A 60 -9.24 25.04 6.10
CA SER A 60 -8.72 23.68 6.27
C SER A 60 -8.10 23.15 4.97
N PHE A 61 -7.06 22.34 5.09
CA PHE A 61 -6.55 21.52 4.00
C PHE A 61 -7.41 20.25 3.89
N LYS A 62 -8.11 20.10 2.78
CA LYS A 62 -9.15 19.07 2.60
C LYS A 62 -8.61 17.85 1.87
N ILE A 63 -8.69 16.69 2.51
CA ILE A 63 -8.31 15.41 1.93
C ILE A 63 -9.59 14.58 1.74
N GLU A 64 -9.94 14.29 0.50
CA GLU A 64 -10.99 13.32 0.18
C GLU A 64 -10.41 11.91 0.22
N MET A 65 -11.18 10.98 0.78
CA MET A 65 -10.85 9.57 0.81
C MET A 65 -12.09 8.69 0.78
N SER A 66 -11.92 7.48 0.26
CA SER A 66 -12.92 6.42 0.41
C SER A 66 -13.23 6.16 1.88
N ASP A 67 -14.51 6.07 2.23
CA ASP A 67 -14.95 5.76 3.57
C ASP A 67 -14.82 4.27 3.88
N PHE A 68 -13.64 3.75 4.19
CA PHE A 68 -13.54 2.34 4.59
C PHE A 68 -13.96 2.08 6.04
N ARG A 69 -14.44 3.08 6.79
CA ARG A 69 -14.82 2.92 8.21
C ARG A 69 -15.95 1.93 8.39
N ASN A 70 -16.82 1.79 7.40
CA ASN A 70 -17.93 0.84 7.38
C ASN A 70 -17.66 -0.42 6.55
N ALA A 71 -16.52 -0.50 5.85
CA ALA A 71 -16.12 -1.69 5.11
C ALA A 71 -15.72 -2.84 6.05
N GLU A 72 -15.69 -4.07 5.51
CA GLU A 72 -15.12 -5.22 6.23
C GLU A 72 -13.70 -4.89 6.74
N LYS A 73 -13.33 -5.45 7.90
CA LYS A 73 -12.17 -5.02 8.72
C LYS A 73 -10.84 -4.88 7.98
N ASP A 74 -10.68 -5.53 6.83
CA ASP A 74 -9.38 -5.72 6.20
C ASP A 74 -9.03 -4.65 5.15
N SER A 75 -9.96 -3.76 4.78
CA SER A 75 -9.73 -2.65 3.83
C SER A 75 -9.68 -1.27 4.48
N LYS A 76 -9.65 -1.18 5.83
CA LYS A 76 -9.59 0.09 6.57
C LYS A 76 -8.18 0.67 6.56
N ASN A 77 -7.90 1.48 5.56
CA ASN A 77 -6.64 2.18 5.43
C ASN A 77 -6.71 3.63 5.92
N ASP A 78 -7.89 4.23 5.84
CA ASP A 78 -8.22 5.58 6.31
C ASP A 78 -7.78 5.81 7.76
N ILE A 79 -7.89 4.79 8.62
CA ILE A 79 -7.47 4.86 10.03
C ILE A 79 -5.96 5.12 10.22
N TYR A 80 -5.12 4.77 9.25
CA TYR A 80 -3.67 4.98 9.29
C TYR A 80 -3.25 6.34 8.69
N LEU A 81 -4.14 6.95 7.90
CA LEU A 81 -3.97 8.31 7.38
C LEU A 81 -4.60 9.36 8.30
N ALA A 82 -5.91 9.27 8.55
CA ALA A 82 -6.64 10.26 9.36
C ALA A 82 -6.36 10.10 10.85
N GLY A 83 -6.19 8.86 11.31
CA GLY A 83 -6.08 8.57 12.73
C GLY A 83 -7.39 8.79 13.49
N PRO A 84 -7.37 8.60 14.81
CA PRO A 84 -8.54 8.84 15.65
C PRO A 84 -8.75 10.34 15.92
N ASP A 85 -9.97 10.73 16.27
CA ASP A 85 -10.31 12.11 16.65
C ASP A 85 -9.71 12.54 18.00
N ALA A 86 -9.43 11.55 18.87
CA ALA A 86 -8.91 11.75 20.21
C ALA A 86 -7.74 10.81 20.52
N ARG A 87 -6.85 11.28 21.37
CA ARG A 87 -5.65 10.56 21.80
C ARG A 87 -5.97 9.47 22.83
N GLU A 88 -6.92 9.73 23.73
CA GLU A 88 -7.30 8.80 24.79
C GLU A 88 -8.20 7.67 24.28
N GLY A 89 -8.11 6.49 24.90
CA GLY A 89 -9.01 5.37 24.61
C GLY A 89 -8.70 4.59 23.32
N VAL A 90 -7.61 4.92 22.63
CA VAL A 90 -7.17 4.25 21.40
C VAL A 90 -5.86 3.46 21.60
N SER A 91 -5.57 2.56 20.65
CA SER A 91 -4.35 1.75 20.66
C SER A 91 -3.07 2.60 20.60
N SER A 92 -1.94 2.02 20.97
CA SER A 92 -0.62 2.70 20.86
C SER A 92 -0.31 3.19 19.44
N ILE A 93 -0.77 2.46 18.43
CA ILE A 93 -0.65 2.86 17.01
C ILE A 93 -1.56 4.07 16.73
N GLY A 94 -2.82 4.04 17.21
CA GLY A 94 -3.74 5.16 17.08
C GLY A 94 -3.20 6.45 17.71
N GLN A 95 -2.58 6.35 18.89
CA GLN A 95 -1.92 7.48 19.55
C GLN A 95 -0.79 8.07 18.71
N LYS A 96 0.07 7.22 18.12
CA LYS A 96 1.16 7.67 17.26
C LYS A 96 0.66 8.39 16.00
N ILE A 97 -0.43 7.91 15.40
CA ILE A 97 -1.04 8.54 14.22
C ILE A 97 -1.64 9.90 14.59
N TYR A 98 -2.36 9.97 15.71
CA TYR A 98 -2.88 11.23 16.26
C TYR A 98 -1.75 12.25 16.49
N ASP A 99 -0.69 11.84 17.20
CA ASP A 99 0.45 12.69 17.53
C ASP A 99 1.18 13.14 16.24
N ARG A 100 1.32 12.28 15.23
CA ARG A 100 1.88 12.61 13.91
C ARG A 100 1.07 13.71 13.22
N ASN A 101 -0.25 13.53 13.12
CA ASN A 101 -1.12 14.47 12.41
C ASN A 101 -1.20 15.82 13.14
N LYS A 102 -1.35 15.81 14.47
CA LYS A 102 -1.30 17.05 15.28
C LYS A 102 0.01 17.79 15.15
N ARG A 103 1.13 17.07 15.15
CA ARG A 103 2.44 17.69 14.96
C ARG A 103 2.56 18.38 13.59
N ALA A 104 2.02 17.76 12.53
CA ALA A 104 2.01 18.35 11.19
C ALA A 104 1.14 19.62 11.12
N GLU A 105 -0.06 19.57 11.71
CA GLU A 105 -0.96 20.74 11.81
C GLU A 105 -0.28 21.92 12.54
N GLU A 106 0.37 21.64 13.68
CA GLU A 106 1.08 22.66 14.48
C GLU A 106 2.29 23.26 13.74
N LEU A 107 3.08 22.42 13.07
CA LEU A 107 4.26 22.85 12.31
C LEU A 107 3.88 23.76 11.14
N LEU A 108 2.82 23.38 10.43
CA LEU A 108 2.40 24.05 9.21
C LEU A 108 1.43 25.19 9.48
N GLY A 109 0.84 25.25 10.68
CA GLY A 109 -0.19 26.24 11.03
C GLY A 109 -1.49 26.02 10.24
N VAL A 110 -1.83 24.76 9.94
CA VAL A 110 -3.03 24.39 9.17
C VAL A 110 -3.87 23.39 9.95
N SER A 111 -5.17 23.39 9.71
CA SER A 111 -6.05 22.26 10.07
C SER A 111 -6.24 21.34 8.87
N VAL A 112 -6.30 20.04 9.11
CA VAL A 112 -6.62 19.04 8.09
C VAL A 112 -8.06 18.58 8.28
N GLU A 113 -8.83 18.57 7.19
CA GLU A 113 -10.19 18.07 7.17
C GLU A 113 -10.26 16.85 6.26
N TYR A 114 -10.77 15.74 6.81
CA TYR A 114 -10.95 14.49 6.06
C TYR A 114 -12.40 14.38 5.60
N LEU A 115 -12.58 14.37 4.28
CA LEU A 115 -13.86 14.21 3.61
C LEU A 115 -13.99 12.75 3.16
N TYR A 116 -15.10 12.12 3.53
CA TYR A 116 -15.30 10.70 3.30
C TYR A 116 -16.34 10.47 2.22
N TRP A 117 -16.00 9.64 1.24
CA TRP A 117 -16.90 9.21 0.18
C TRP A 117 -17.48 7.83 0.49
N ASP A 118 -18.82 7.74 0.58
CA ASP A 118 -19.53 6.54 1.04
C ASP A 118 -19.90 5.54 -0.07
N GLN A 119 -19.67 5.89 -1.34
CA GLN A 119 -19.94 4.98 -2.45
C GLN A 119 -18.74 4.11 -2.80
N TYR A 120 -18.97 2.80 -2.73
CA TYR A 120 -18.03 1.77 -3.12
C TYR A 120 -18.37 1.24 -4.51
N GLY A 121 -17.39 1.28 -5.41
CA GLY A 121 -17.50 0.70 -6.73
C GLY A 121 -16.30 1.07 -7.59
N TRP A 122 -15.80 0.11 -8.37
CA TRP A 122 -14.82 0.39 -9.41
C TRP A 122 -15.38 1.44 -10.37
N GLU A 123 -14.59 2.48 -10.69
CA GLU A 123 -14.95 3.55 -11.65
C GLU A 123 -16.08 4.49 -11.19
N ALA A 124 -16.57 4.37 -9.96
CA ALA A 124 -17.67 5.18 -9.45
C ALA A 124 -17.24 6.61 -9.08
N GLN A 125 -15.95 6.84 -8.84
CA GLN A 125 -15.46 8.10 -8.25
C GLN A 125 -14.91 9.05 -9.32
N ALA A 126 -14.33 8.53 -10.40
CA ALA A 126 -13.78 9.38 -11.46
C ALA A 126 -14.77 10.44 -12.00
N PRO A 127 -16.06 10.13 -12.27
CA PRO A 127 -17.03 11.14 -12.72
C PRO A 127 -17.28 12.25 -11.71
N GLU A 128 -17.25 11.93 -10.42
CA GLU A 128 -17.52 12.87 -9.35
C GLU A 128 -16.30 13.74 -9.03
N ILE A 129 -15.10 13.17 -9.08
CA ILE A 129 -13.85 13.93 -9.06
C ILE A 129 -13.86 14.95 -10.20
N TYR A 130 -14.19 14.53 -11.42
CA TYR A 130 -14.29 15.42 -12.57
C TYR A 130 -15.30 16.56 -12.33
N LYS A 131 -16.48 16.24 -11.79
CA LYS A 131 -17.51 17.23 -11.46
C LYS A 131 -17.02 18.23 -10.41
N LEU A 132 -16.42 17.78 -9.30
CA LEU A 132 -15.89 18.64 -8.25
C LEU A 132 -14.81 19.60 -8.78
N VAL A 133 -13.87 19.06 -9.57
CA VAL A 133 -12.76 19.86 -10.12
C VAL A 133 -13.24 20.82 -11.20
N SER A 134 -14.07 20.36 -12.15
CA SER A 134 -14.53 21.16 -13.29
C SER A 134 -15.46 22.31 -12.89
N THR A 135 -16.26 22.12 -11.84
CA THR A 135 -17.15 23.17 -11.32
C THR A 135 -16.44 24.20 -10.45
N LYS A 136 -15.16 23.97 -10.09
CA LYS A 136 -14.40 24.78 -9.12
C LYS A 136 -15.22 25.03 -7.85
N ALA A 137 -15.88 23.98 -7.37
CA ALA A 137 -16.70 24.07 -6.17
C ALA A 137 -15.84 24.66 -5.04
N ALA A 138 -16.39 25.64 -4.30
CA ALA A 138 -15.63 26.35 -3.26
C ALA A 138 -15.15 25.41 -2.14
N ASP A 139 -15.77 24.25 -2.05
CA ASP A 139 -15.52 23.16 -1.11
C ASP A 139 -14.78 21.97 -1.73
N ALA A 140 -14.28 22.08 -2.96
CA ALA A 140 -13.52 21.02 -3.61
C ALA A 140 -12.31 20.58 -2.76
N PRO A 141 -12.05 19.27 -2.64
CA PRO A 141 -10.87 18.75 -1.94
C PRO A 141 -9.56 19.26 -2.54
N ASP A 142 -8.53 19.42 -1.70
CA ASP A 142 -7.17 19.76 -2.13
C ASP A 142 -6.42 18.54 -2.66
N VAL A 143 -6.68 17.38 -2.06
CA VAL A 143 -6.06 16.09 -2.41
C VAL A 143 -7.14 15.01 -2.39
N PHE A 144 -7.04 14.09 -3.34
CA PHE A 144 -7.84 12.88 -3.42
C PHE A 144 -6.95 11.68 -3.09
N VAL A 145 -7.33 10.91 -2.07
CA VAL A 145 -6.63 9.67 -1.67
C VAL A 145 -7.59 8.52 -1.87
N ASN A 146 -7.48 7.91 -3.04
CA ASN A 146 -8.50 6.97 -3.49
C ASN A 146 -7.95 5.84 -4.37
N MET A 147 -8.85 4.98 -4.87
CA MET A 147 -8.49 3.85 -5.72
C MET A 147 -7.74 4.32 -6.97
N ILE A 148 -6.60 3.67 -7.25
CA ILE A 148 -5.68 4.09 -8.32
C ILE A 148 -6.34 4.09 -9.71
N PHE A 149 -7.30 3.20 -9.96
CA PHE A 149 -8.05 3.16 -11.22
C PHE A 149 -8.91 4.41 -11.42
N ASP A 150 -9.63 4.84 -10.40
CA ASP A 150 -10.44 6.07 -10.43
C ASP A 150 -9.55 7.31 -10.58
N LEU A 151 -8.43 7.37 -9.85
CA LEU A 151 -7.45 8.46 -9.98
C LEU A 151 -6.81 8.48 -11.38
N GLY A 152 -6.49 7.32 -11.95
CA GLY A 152 -5.99 7.21 -13.32
C GLY A 152 -7.00 7.74 -14.34
N ASN A 153 -8.26 7.33 -14.24
CA ASN A 153 -9.34 7.80 -15.10
C ASN A 153 -9.58 9.32 -14.98
N ALA A 154 -9.56 9.87 -13.77
CA ALA A 154 -9.66 11.31 -13.54
C ALA A 154 -8.44 12.08 -14.08
N THR A 155 -7.24 11.50 -13.99
CA THR A 155 -6.01 12.06 -14.58
C THR A 155 -6.15 12.24 -16.08
N MET A 156 -6.68 11.24 -16.79
CA MET A 156 -6.91 11.30 -18.24
C MET A 156 -7.89 12.40 -18.65
N GLN A 157 -8.75 12.84 -17.73
CA GLN A 157 -9.69 13.94 -17.94
C GLN A 157 -9.11 15.32 -17.55
N GLY A 158 -7.83 15.37 -17.16
CA GLY A 158 -7.15 16.62 -16.79
C GLY A 158 -7.52 17.16 -15.41
N CYS A 159 -8.02 16.30 -14.50
CA CYS A 159 -8.45 16.73 -13.17
C CYS A 159 -7.28 17.09 -12.23
N PHE A 160 -6.08 16.56 -12.49
CA PHE A 160 -4.93 16.72 -11.61
C PHE A 160 -3.78 17.48 -12.25
N LYS A 161 -3.01 18.14 -11.38
CA LYS A 161 -1.81 18.88 -11.78
C LYS A 161 -0.61 17.94 -11.81
N ASP A 162 0.25 18.13 -12.81
CA ASP A 162 1.55 17.45 -12.85
C ASP A 162 2.43 17.97 -11.71
N LEU A 163 2.75 17.08 -10.78
CA LEU A 163 3.52 17.33 -9.56
C LEU A 163 4.95 17.77 -9.87
N TRP A 164 5.55 17.28 -10.96
CA TRP A 164 6.91 17.65 -11.35
C TRP A 164 6.97 19.01 -12.03
N SER A 165 5.84 19.51 -12.55
CA SER A 165 5.73 20.85 -13.12
C SER A 165 5.50 21.96 -12.09
N ILE A 166 5.24 21.63 -10.82
CA ILE A 166 4.91 22.63 -9.79
C ILE A 166 6.17 23.45 -9.47
N PRO A 167 6.19 24.77 -9.79
CA PRO A 167 7.36 25.58 -9.55
C PRO A 167 7.53 25.87 -8.05
N GLY A 168 8.79 25.94 -7.61
CA GLY A 168 9.14 26.41 -6.27
C GLY A 168 9.08 25.32 -5.19
N SER A 169 10.05 24.40 -5.18
CA SER A 169 10.56 23.64 -4.02
C SER A 169 9.60 22.93 -3.05
N TYR A 170 8.28 22.87 -3.30
CA TYR A 170 7.33 22.28 -2.35
C TYR A 170 7.53 20.77 -2.18
N PHE A 171 8.00 20.08 -3.22
CA PHE A 171 8.38 18.68 -3.17
C PHE A 171 9.86 18.51 -3.50
N ASP A 172 10.57 17.76 -2.67
CA ASP A 172 11.91 17.27 -2.95
C ASP A 172 11.88 15.77 -3.18
N PHE A 173 11.58 15.37 -4.41
CA PHE A 173 11.49 13.97 -4.80
C PHE A 173 12.83 13.21 -4.77
N ASN A 174 13.94 13.90 -4.47
CA ASN A 174 15.23 13.28 -4.22
C ASN A 174 15.46 12.96 -2.74
N ALA A 175 14.60 13.46 -1.84
CA ALA A 175 14.65 13.11 -0.43
C ALA A 175 14.20 11.66 -0.21
N GLU A 176 14.70 11.05 0.86
CA GLU A 176 14.26 9.73 1.30
C GLU A 176 12.76 9.73 1.68
N GLY A 177 12.12 8.57 1.52
CA GLY A 177 10.70 8.38 1.82
C GLY A 177 9.74 8.71 0.68
N TRP A 178 10.21 9.20 -0.46
CA TRP A 178 9.43 9.23 -1.70
C TRP A 178 9.62 7.95 -2.51
N MET A 179 8.52 7.40 -3.04
CA MET A 179 8.56 6.25 -3.94
C MET A 179 8.74 6.72 -5.39
N THR A 180 9.80 7.48 -5.66
CA THR A 180 9.98 8.20 -6.93
C THR A 180 10.06 7.28 -8.14
N ASP A 181 10.67 6.11 -8.02
CA ASP A 181 10.74 5.14 -9.13
C ASP A 181 9.37 4.52 -9.42
N TRP A 182 8.58 4.24 -8.38
CA TRP A 182 7.19 3.81 -8.56
C TRP A 182 6.35 4.91 -9.24
N MET A 183 6.48 6.18 -8.81
CA MET A 183 5.77 7.30 -9.44
C MET A 183 6.15 7.46 -10.93
N LYS A 184 7.43 7.25 -11.28
CA LYS A 184 7.89 7.24 -12.68
C LYS A 184 7.29 6.10 -13.48
N ASN A 185 7.24 4.89 -12.92
CA ASN A 185 6.68 3.72 -13.61
C ASN A 185 5.17 3.83 -13.82
N MET A 186 4.47 4.52 -12.91
CA MET A 186 3.04 4.84 -13.06
C MET A 186 2.77 6.01 -14.01
N SER A 187 3.81 6.70 -14.50
CA SER A 187 3.67 7.77 -15.47
C SER A 187 3.49 7.21 -16.89
N LEU A 188 2.52 7.74 -17.63
CA LEU A 188 2.31 7.36 -19.04
C LEU A 188 3.48 7.75 -19.95
N THR A 189 4.17 8.85 -19.65
CA THR A 189 5.22 9.43 -20.49
C THR A 189 6.59 9.45 -19.82
N GLY A 190 6.66 9.10 -18.53
CA GLY A 190 7.90 9.09 -17.73
C GLY A 190 8.41 10.47 -17.33
N ASP A 191 7.77 11.54 -17.81
CA ASP A 191 8.14 12.95 -17.58
C ASP A 191 7.07 13.76 -16.82
N ARG A 192 5.98 13.12 -16.38
CA ARG A 192 4.91 13.74 -15.58
C ARG A 192 4.45 12.83 -14.46
N ALA A 193 4.15 13.38 -13.29
CA ALA A 193 3.57 12.61 -12.18
C ALA A 193 2.26 13.25 -11.71
N TYR A 194 1.19 12.45 -11.70
CA TYR A 194 -0.14 12.88 -11.26
C TYR A 194 -0.59 12.17 -9.97
N ILE A 195 0.15 11.14 -9.55
CA ILE A 195 -0.06 10.39 -8.31
C ILE A 195 1.15 10.65 -7.40
N LEU A 196 0.89 10.96 -6.14
CA LEU A 196 1.92 11.15 -5.12
C LEU A 196 2.04 9.88 -4.28
N ALA A 197 3.26 9.35 -4.16
CA ALA A 197 3.55 8.14 -3.38
C ALA A 197 4.81 8.31 -2.53
N GLY A 198 4.70 7.93 -1.26
CA GLY A 198 5.79 7.98 -0.29
C GLY A 198 5.41 7.21 0.96
N ASP A 199 6.27 7.21 1.97
CA ASP A 199 6.11 6.44 3.21
C ASP A 199 4.84 6.81 4.00
N TYR A 200 4.28 7.99 3.74
CA TYR A 200 3.00 8.42 4.28
C TYR A 200 1.81 7.62 3.72
N PHE A 201 1.93 7.09 2.51
CA PHE A 201 0.90 6.30 1.83
C PHE A 201 1.17 4.80 1.98
N LEU A 202 0.98 4.30 3.21
CA LEU A 202 1.10 2.88 3.55
C LEU A 202 0.10 2.00 2.78
N ASP A 203 -0.95 2.59 2.22
CA ASP A 203 -1.93 1.95 1.34
C ASP A 203 -1.28 1.22 0.18
N LEU A 204 -0.17 1.74 -0.35
CA LEU A 204 0.57 1.06 -1.41
C LEU A 204 1.01 -0.32 -0.94
N VAL A 205 1.58 -0.44 0.25
CA VAL A 205 2.09 -1.72 0.77
C VAL A 205 0.98 -2.61 1.35
N ARG A 206 -0.02 -2.01 2.01
CA ARG A 206 -1.07 -2.74 2.75
C ARG A 206 -2.21 -3.24 1.88
N ALA A 207 -2.54 -2.51 0.81
CA ALA A 207 -3.59 -2.89 -0.15
C ALA A 207 -3.02 -3.47 -1.45
N PHE A 208 -1.78 -3.96 -1.46
CA PHE A 208 -1.35 -4.88 -2.53
C PHE A 208 -2.22 -6.13 -2.47
N GLY A 209 -3.21 -6.19 -3.35
CA GLY A 209 -3.84 -7.46 -3.70
C GLY A 209 -2.78 -8.34 -4.33
N VAL A 210 -2.15 -9.22 -3.53
CA VAL A 210 -1.27 -10.24 -4.07
C VAL A 210 -2.17 -11.27 -4.75
N LEU A 211 -1.99 -11.46 -6.06
CA LEU A 211 -2.60 -12.58 -6.78
C LEU A 211 -1.57 -13.71 -6.87
N PRO A 212 -1.53 -14.65 -5.91
CA PRO A 212 -0.69 -15.82 -6.07
C PRO A 212 -1.21 -16.63 -7.26
N PHE A 213 -0.33 -16.92 -8.22
CA PHE A 213 -0.68 -17.75 -9.38
C PHE A 213 0.28 -18.92 -9.53
N ASN A 214 -0.21 -20.00 -10.13
CA ASN A 214 0.59 -21.17 -10.45
C ASN A 214 1.27 -20.94 -11.81
N ALA A 215 2.57 -20.60 -11.79
CA ALA A 215 3.35 -20.33 -13.00
C ALA A 215 3.31 -21.50 -13.99
N THR A 216 3.40 -22.75 -13.51
CA THR A 216 3.33 -23.94 -14.37
C THR A 216 2.00 -24.04 -15.11
N MET A 217 0.89 -23.76 -14.43
CA MET A 217 -0.44 -23.77 -15.06
C MET A 217 -0.65 -22.58 -15.99
N MET A 218 -0.10 -21.41 -15.65
CA MET A 218 -0.17 -20.23 -16.50
C MET A 218 0.59 -20.46 -17.81
N ASP A 219 1.81 -21.02 -17.73
CA ASP A 219 2.62 -21.34 -18.89
C ASP A 219 2.02 -22.47 -19.74
N ALA A 220 1.43 -23.49 -19.11
CA ALA A 220 0.70 -24.55 -19.82
C ALA A 220 -0.55 -24.04 -20.57
N ASN A 221 -1.17 -22.95 -20.10
CA ASN A 221 -2.35 -22.34 -20.72
C ASN A 221 -2.01 -21.06 -21.52
N ALA A 222 -0.73 -20.77 -21.71
CA ALA A 222 -0.25 -19.50 -22.23
C ALA A 222 -0.85 -19.13 -23.60
N SER A 223 -0.97 -20.10 -24.50
CA SER A 223 -1.56 -19.89 -25.84
C SER A 223 -3.04 -19.51 -25.83
N LYS A 224 -3.77 -19.85 -24.76
CA LYS A 224 -5.18 -19.50 -24.58
C LYS A 224 -5.35 -18.16 -23.87
N LEU A 225 -4.43 -17.84 -22.94
CA LEU A 225 -4.52 -16.67 -22.07
C LEU A 225 -3.86 -15.42 -22.69
N ALA A 226 -2.77 -15.57 -23.44
CA ALA A 226 -2.02 -14.44 -24.00
C ALA A 226 -2.88 -13.48 -24.87
N PRO A 227 -3.75 -13.97 -25.78
CA PRO A 227 -4.61 -13.09 -26.56
C PRO A 227 -5.65 -12.35 -25.72
N ALA A 228 -6.15 -13.01 -24.66
CA ALA A 228 -7.22 -12.48 -23.81
C ALA A 228 -6.72 -11.46 -22.77
N LEU A 229 -5.51 -11.65 -22.24
CA LEU A 229 -4.94 -10.80 -21.19
C LEU A 229 -4.09 -9.65 -21.72
N PHE A 230 -3.35 -9.87 -22.81
CA PHE A 230 -2.30 -8.93 -23.24
C PHE A 230 -2.46 -8.46 -24.69
N GLY A 231 -3.51 -8.90 -25.41
CA GLY A 231 -3.79 -8.48 -26.79
C GLY A 231 -2.68 -8.81 -27.80
N ALA A 232 -1.68 -9.63 -27.42
CA ALA A 232 -0.49 -9.92 -28.21
C ALA A 232 -0.10 -11.40 -28.10
N THR A 233 0.52 -11.92 -29.16
CA THR A 233 1.15 -13.25 -29.13
C THR A 233 2.45 -13.19 -28.34
N LEU A 234 2.79 -14.26 -27.61
CA LEU A 234 4.09 -14.38 -26.92
C LEU A 234 5.23 -14.42 -27.93
N ALA A 235 6.33 -13.73 -27.64
CA ALA A 235 7.54 -13.86 -28.44
C ALA A 235 8.12 -15.28 -28.27
N ALA A 236 8.87 -15.75 -29.27
CA ALA A 236 9.51 -17.06 -29.19
C ALA A 236 10.50 -17.11 -28.03
N GLY A 237 10.27 -18.02 -27.08
CA GLY A 237 11.12 -18.21 -25.89
C GLY A 237 10.67 -17.44 -24.65
N GLU A 238 9.62 -16.63 -24.73
CA GLU A 238 9.06 -15.89 -23.60
C GLU A 238 7.94 -16.71 -22.92
N THR A 239 7.97 -16.82 -21.60
CA THR A 239 6.89 -17.46 -20.84
C THR A 239 5.84 -16.43 -20.42
N MET A 240 4.60 -16.86 -20.18
CA MET A 240 3.55 -15.94 -19.70
C MET A 240 3.85 -15.45 -18.30
N SER A 241 4.42 -16.32 -17.46
CA SER A 241 4.87 -15.94 -16.13
C SER A 241 5.89 -14.79 -16.19
N GLN A 242 6.85 -14.84 -17.10
CA GLN A 242 7.86 -13.80 -17.25
C GLN A 242 7.27 -12.48 -17.76
N ARG A 243 6.41 -12.56 -18.79
CA ARG A 243 5.73 -11.38 -19.34
C ARG A 243 4.75 -10.72 -18.36
N PHE A 244 4.14 -11.51 -17.47
CA PHE A 244 3.31 -11.00 -16.38
C PHE A 244 4.14 -10.19 -15.39
N PHE A 245 5.36 -10.65 -15.04
CA PHE A 245 6.27 -9.88 -14.16
C PHE A 245 6.85 -8.63 -14.83
N ASP A 246 7.05 -8.65 -16.15
CA ASP A 246 7.52 -7.45 -16.86
C ASP A 246 6.41 -6.39 -17.03
N PHE A 247 5.14 -6.78 -16.85
CA PHE A 247 3.97 -5.89 -16.94
C PHE A 247 3.58 -5.25 -15.59
N VAL A 248 3.98 -5.85 -14.46
CA VAL A 248 3.68 -5.40 -13.09
C VAL A 248 4.88 -4.65 -12.52
#